data_AF-A0A1F5LU01-F1
#
_entry.id   AF-A0A1F5LU01-F1
#
_cell.length_a   1.000
_cell.length_b   1.000
_cell.length_c   1.000
_cell.angle_alpha   90.00
_cell.angle_beta   90.00
_cell.angle_gamma   90.00
#
_symmetry.space_group_name_H-M   'P 1'
#
loop_
_entity.id
_entity.type
_entity.pdbx_description
1 polymer ?
#
loop_
_entity_poly.entity_id
_entity_poly.type
_entity_poly.pdbx_seq_one_letter_code
_entity_poly.pdbx_strand_id
1 'polypeptide(L)'
;MFYANENAGDLYEATHLAEIISVLDPPPAEFLALNPEIAASFWDETGKWKGIVLIRENVTIESLEGQMGLPLGFVKFQRRTLTWMPDERATAKELLEDPWLKG
;
A
#
# COMPACT_ATOMS: atom_id res chain seq x y z
N MET A 1 -18.06 4.84 -27.62
CA MET A 1 -17.30 5.91 -26.96
C MET A 1 -17.56 5.76 -25.47
N PHE A 2 -16.62 5.15 -24.75
CA PHE A 2 -16.74 4.91 -23.31
C PHE A 2 -16.21 6.15 -22.61
N TYR A 3 -17.08 6.98 -22.05
CA TYR A 3 -16.66 8.01 -21.12
C TYR A 3 -16.32 7.30 -19.82
N ALA A 4 -15.04 7.20 -19.49
CA ALA A 4 -14.66 6.93 -18.11
C ALA A 4 -15.24 8.09 -17.29
N ASN A 5 -16.13 7.78 -16.35
CA ASN A 5 -16.57 8.77 -15.39
C ASN A 5 -15.35 9.05 -14.49
N GLU A 6 -14.69 10.18 -14.70
CA GLU A 6 -13.50 10.61 -13.95
C GLU A 6 -13.76 10.53 -12.44
N ASN A 7 -14.94 10.93 -11.97
CA ASN A 7 -15.34 10.80 -10.56
C ASN A 7 -15.42 9.34 -10.07
N ALA A 8 -15.77 8.39 -10.93
CA ALA A 8 -15.80 6.97 -10.57
C ALA A 8 -14.38 6.37 -10.58
N GLY A 9 -13.51 6.85 -11.48
CA GLY A 9 -12.08 6.51 -11.49
C GLY A 9 -11.40 6.97 -10.21
N ASP A 10 -11.57 8.24 -9.86
CA ASP A 10 -10.98 8.84 -8.66
C ASP A 10 -11.44 8.14 -7.37
N LEU A 11 -12.72 7.76 -7.30
CA LEU A 11 -13.25 7.03 -6.14
C LEU A 11 -12.66 5.61 -6.05
N TYR A 12 -12.45 4.93 -7.18
CA TYR A 12 -11.82 3.62 -7.22
C TYR A 12 -10.35 3.70 -6.79
N GLU A 13 -9.60 4.68 -7.31
CA GLU A 13 -8.21 4.92 -6.95
C GLU A 13 -8.08 5.29 -5.46
N ALA A 14 -8.93 6.19 -4.96
CA ALA A 14 -8.95 6.57 -3.56
C ALA A 14 -9.28 5.38 -2.64
N THR A 15 -10.20 4.51 -3.07
CA THR A 15 -10.53 3.28 -2.33
C THR A 15 -9.32 2.35 -2.24
N HIS A 16 -8.64 2.13 -3.37
CA HIS A 16 -7.48 1.25 -3.40
C HIS A 16 -6.30 1.81 -2.58
N LEU A 17 -6.05 3.12 -2.66
CA LEU A 17 -5.05 3.79 -1.84
C LEU A 17 -5.39 3.70 -0.34
N ALA A 18 -6.64 3.90 0.04
CA ALA A 18 -7.06 3.77 1.44
C ALA A 18 -6.85 2.34 1.99
N GLU A 19 -7.07 1.31 1.17
CA GLU A 19 -6.76 -0.08 1.51
C GLU A 19 -5.26 -0.31 1.70
N ILE A 20 -4.42 0.20 0.78
CA ILE A 20 -2.96 0.09 0.90
C ILE A 20 -2.47 0.81 2.16
N ILE A 21 -2.96 2.03 2.43
CA ILE A 21 -2.60 2.80 3.63
C ILE A 21 -3.02 2.06 4.90
N SER A 22 -4.18 1.38 4.91
CA SER A 22 -4.59 0.61 6.08
C SER A 22 -3.60 -0.51 6.43
N VAL A 23 -2.98 -1.11 5.40
CA VAL A 23 -2.08 -2.26 5.49
C VAL A 23 -0.62 -1.86 5.73
N LEU A 24 -0.14 -0.81 5.05
CA LEU A 24 1.27 -0.40 5.01
C LEU A 24 1.61 0.86 5.82
N ASP A 25 0.63 1.40 6.55
CA ASP A 25 0.70 2.74 7.13
C ASP A 25 0.76 3.85 6.05
N PRO A 26 0.61 5.14 6.42
CA PRO A 26 0.68 6.24 5.47
C PRO A 26 1.99 6.27 4.68
N PRO A 27 1.96 6.68 3.40
CA PRO A 27 3.18 6.79 2.60
C PRO A 27 4.16 7.81 3.18
N PRO A 28 5.48 7.58 3.01
CA PRO A 28 6.49 8.55 3.40
C PRO A 28 6.42 9.81 2.53
N ALA A 29 6.91 10.94 3.04
CA ALA A 29 6.86 12.23 2.33
C ALA A 29 7.65 12.20 1.02
N GLU A 30 8.76 11.46 1.00
CA GLU A 30 9.60 11.23 -0.18
C GLU A 30 8.80 10.57 -1.31
N PHE A 31 7.90 9.64 -0.99
CA PHE A 31 7.03 8.98 -1.96
C PHE A 31 6.05 9.98 -2.59
N LEU A 32 5.42 10.83 -1.76
CA LEU A 32 4.50 11.86 -2.24
C LEU A 32 5.22 12.89 -3.13
N ALA A 33 6.50 13.17 -2.84
CA ALA A 33 7.32 14.09 -3.63
C ALA A 33 7.72 13.53 -5.01
N LEU A 34 7.65 12.22 -5.24
CA LEU A 34 7.93 11.62 -6.55
C LEU A 34 6.92 12.05 -7.61
N ASN A 35 5.66 12.29 -7.21
CA ASN A 35 4.62 12.77 -8.12
C ASN A 35 3.65 13.75 -7.42
N PRO A 36 4.02 15.04 -7.31
CA PRO A 36 3.24 16.03 -6.56
C PRO A 36 1.85 16.32 -7.13
N GLU A 37 1.66 16.19 -8.44
CA GLU A 37 0.36 16.39 -9.10
C GLU A 37 -0.65 15.35 -8.62
N ILE A 38 -0.29 14.07 -8.74
CA ILE A 38 -1.14 12.96 -8.30
C ILE A 38 -1.31 13.00 -6.78
N ALA A 39 -0.23 13.29 -6.03
CA ALA A 39 -0.30 13.39 -4.59
C ALA A 39 -1.30 14.48 -4.14
N ALA A 40 -1.35 15.62 -4.84
CA ALA A 40 -2.30 16.68 -4.54
C ALA A 40 -3.76 16.28 -4.77
N SER A 41 -4.07 15.22 -5.52
CA SER A 41 -5.44 14.72 -5.66
C SER A 41 -5.94 14.04 -4.39
N PHE A 42 -5.07 13.35 -3.64
CA PHE A 42 -5.49 12.49 -2.52
C PHE A 42 -4.97 12.92 -1.14
N TRP A 43 -3.87 13.67 -1.08
CA TRP A 43 -3.26 14.19 0.15
C TRP A 43 -3.25 15.72 0.16
N ASP A 44 -3.27 16.30 1.36
CA ASP A 44 -3.10 17.75 1.56
C ASP A 44 -1.62 18.17 1.53
N GLU A 45 -1.38 19.47 1.64
CA GLU A 45 -0.02 20.06 1.61
C GLU A 45 0.89 19.57 2.75
N THR A 46 0.31 18.97 3.79
CA THR A 46 1.04 18.39 4.92
C THR A 46 1.28 16.88 4.76
N GLY A 47 0.84 16.29 3.66
CA GLY A 47 0.91 14.85 3.40
C GLY A 47 -0.17 14.04 4.12
N LYS A 48 -1.22 14.69 4.63
CA LYS A 48 -2.33 13.99 5.29
C LYS A 48 -3.42 13.63 4.28
N TRP A 49 -3.97 12.42 4.42
CA TRP A 49 -5.07 11.93 3.60
C TRP A 49 -6.28 12.90 3.65
N LYS A 50 -6.81 13.26 2.49
CA LYS A 50 -7.95 14.20 2.37
C LYS A 50 -9.29 13.63 2.82
N GLY A 51 -9.36 12.34 3.14
CA GLY A 51 -10.59 11.71 3.61
C GLY A 51 -11.63 11.46 2.51
N ILE A 52 -11.18 11.29 1.26
CA ILE A 52 -12.04 10.96 0.10
C ILE A 52 -12.79 9.64 0.37
N VAL A 53 -12.08 8.68 0.98
CA VAL A 53 -12.61 7.41 1.48
C VAL A 53 -12.09 7.20 2.90
N LEU A 54 -12.88 6.53 3.75
CA LEU A 54 -12.47 6.14 5.09
C LEU A 54 -11.38 5.04 5.01
N ILE A 55 -10.26 5.29 5.67
CA ILE A 55 -9.21 4.27 5.85
C ILE A 55 -9.70 3.32 6.95
N ARG A 56 -9.63 2.02 6.70
CA ARG A 56 -9.97 1.01 7.71
C ARG A 56 -8.91 1.01 8.80
N GLU A 57 -9.34 1.11 10.05
CA GLU A 57 -8.45 1.01 11.19
C GLU A 57 -8.19 -0.46 11.55
N ASN A 58 -7.03 -0.76 12.14
CA ASN A 58 -6.65 -2.08 12.67
C ASN A 58 -6.47 -3.20 11.63
N VAL A 59 -6.15 -2.88 10.38
CA VAL A 59 -5.83 -3.87 9.33
C VAL A 59 -4.37 -3.72 8.89
N THR A 60 -3.42 -3.90 9.80
CA THR A 60 -1.99 -3.86 9.45
C THR A 60 -1.50 -5.22 8.98
N ILE A 61 -0.37 -5.29 8.26
CA ILE A 61 0.26 -6.58 7.94
C ILE A 61 0.52 -7.42 9.21
N GLU A 62 0.89 -6.79 10.32
CA GLU A 62 1.14 -7.47 11.61
C GLU A 62 -0.15 -8.05 12.17
N SER A 63 -1.26 -7.34 12.06
CA SER A 63 -2.56 -7.84 12.53
C SER A 63 -2.98 -9.10 11.77
N LEU A 64 -2.50 -9.27 10.53
CA LEU A 64 -2.73 -10.47 9.73
C LEU A 64 -1.87 -11.66 10.18
N GLU A 65 -0.84 -11.48 11.02
CA GLU A 65 -0.06 -12.58 11.59
C GLU A 65 -0.96 -13.48 12.44
N GLY A 66 -1.13 -14.74 12.00
CA GLY A 66 -1.99 -15.70 12.69
C GLY A 66 -3.49 -15.51 12.47
N GLN A 67 -3.94 -14.39 11.89
CA GLN A 67 -5.30 -14.29 11.38
C GLN A 67 -5.47 -15.16 10.13
N MET A 68 -6.67 -15.74 9.99
CA MET A 68 -7.03 -16.63 8.87
C MET A 68 -6.12 -17.86 8.68
N GLY A 69 -5.31 -18.22 9.68
CA GLY A 69 -4.36 -19.33 9.58
C GLY A 69 -3.16 -19.07 8.67
N LEU A 70 -2.87 -17.80 8.36
CA LEU A 70 -1.70 -17.44 7.55
C LEU A 70 -0.40 -17.75 8.32
N PRO A 71 0.56 -18.46 7.71
CA PRO A 71 1.85 -18.71 8.35
C PRO A 71 2.62 -17.42 8.58
N LEU A 72 3.24 -17.26 9.76
CA LEU A 72 4.08 -16.09 10.07
C LEU A 72 5.18 -15.85 9.02
N GLY A 73 5.74 -16.93 8.43
CA GLY A 73 6.73 -16.82 7.35
C GLY A 73 6.18 -16.10 6.12
N PHE A 74 4.92 -16.35 5.75
CA PHE A 74 4.26 -15.68 4.63
C PHE A 74 4.09 -14.19 4.89
N VAL A 75 3.65 -13.82 6.10
CA VAL A 75 3.41 -12.42 6.45
C VAL A 75 4.72 -11.62 6.44
N LYS A 76 5.80 -12.20 6.96
CA LYS A 76 7.15 -11.63 6.89
C LYS A 76 7.66 -11.50 5.45
N PHE A 77 7.38 -12.49 4.61
CA PHE A 77 7.70 -12.43 3.18
C PHE A 77 6.98 -11.25 2.51
N GLN A 78 5.68 -11.08 2.77
CA GLN A 78 4.88 -9.98 2.20
C GLN A 78 5.38 -8.58 2.62
N ARG A 79 5.88 -8.41 3.85
CA ARG A 79 6.52 -7.16 4.29
C ARG A 79 7.73 -6.76 3.44
N ARG A 80 8.44 -7.72 2.84
CA ARG A 80 9.60 -7.47 1.97
C ARG A 80 9.19 -7.11 0.54
N THR A 81 7.97 -7.49 0.12
CA THR A 81 7.45 -7.22 -1.22
C THR A 81 6.61 -5.94 -1.28
N LEU A 82 5.94 -5.60 -0.18
CA LEU A 82 5.03 -4.47 -0.08
C LEU A 82 5.71 -3.28 0.62
N THR A 83 6.34 -2.43 -0.17
CA THR A 83 6.95 -1.16 0.27
C THR A 83 6.46 -0.01 -0.61
N TRP A 84 6.31 1.16 0.01
CA TRP A 84 5.98 2.40 -0.70
C TRP A 84 7.10 2.80 -1.66
N MET A 85 8.34 2.84 -1.16
CA MET A 85 9.49 3.17 -1.98
C MET A 85 9.89 1.98 -2.86
N PRO A 86 9.96 2.15 -4.19
CA PRO A 86 10.38 1.09 -5.09
C PRO A 86 11.80 0.59 -4.80
N ASP A 87 12.70 1.48 -4.39
CA ASP A 87 14.11 1.17 -4.14
C ASP A 87 14.32 0.34 -2.86
N GLU A 88 13.38 0.40 -1.92
CA GLU A 88 13.39 -0.40 -0.70
C GLU A 88 12.77 -1.79 -0.90
N ARG A 89 12.12 -2.01 -2.05
CA ARG A 89 11.46 -3.27 -2.36
C ARG A 89 12.51 -4.35 -2.63
N ALA A 90 12.38 -5.49 -1.96
CA ALA A 90 13.24 -6.62 -2.25
C ALA A 90 13.07 -7.06 -3.70
N THR A 91 14.18 -7.31 -4.37
CA THR A 91 14.18 -7.77 -5.76
C THR A 91 13.66 -9.20 -5.86
N ALA A 92 13.13 -9.59 -7.02
CA ALA A 92 12.71 -10.97 -7.26
C ALA A 92 13.82 -11.99 -6.95
N LYS A 93 15.08 -11.65 -7.23
CA LYS A 93 16.25 -12.49 -6.91
C LYS A 93 16.44 -12.67 -5.40
N GLU A 94 16.30 -11.61 -4.60
CA GLU A 94 16.43 -11.69 -3.14
C GLU A 94 15.24 -12.38 -2.48
N LEU A 95 14.05 -12.26 -3.08
CA LEU A 95 12.85 -12.93 -2.62
C LEU A 95 12.91 -14.44 -2.86
N LEU A 96 13.49 -14.90 -3.97
CA LEU A 96 13.74 -16.32 -4.22
C LEU A 96 14.61 -16.98 -3.14
N GLU A 97 15.44 -16.18 -2.47
CA GLU A 97 16.30 -16.63 -1.38
C GLU A 97 15.61 -16.63 0.00
N ASP A 98 14.35 -16.18 0.09
CA ASP A 98 13.62 -16.08 1.35
C ASP A 98 13.29 -17.47 1.94
N PRO A 99 13.50 -17.69 3.25
CA PRO A 99 13.16 -18.94 3.91
C PRO A 99 11.71 -19.40 3.69
N TRP A 100 10.77 -18.46 3.57
CA TRP A 100 9.37 -18.79 3.29
C TRP A 100 9.19 -19.53 1.95
N LEU A 101 9.93 -19.14 0.91
CA LEU A 101 9.86 -19.81 -0.40
C LEU A 101 10.72 -21.08 -0.46
N LYS A 102 11.73 -21.20 0.41
CA LYS A 102 12.68 -22.32 0.41
C LYS A 102 12.30 -23.50 1.32
N GLY A 103 11.43 -23.28 2.30
CA GLY A 103 10.95 -24.32 3.24
C GLY A 103 11.67 -24.29 4.57
#